data_AF-R4SXE7-F1
#
_entry.id   AF-R4SXE7-F1
#
_cell.length_a   1.000
_cell.length_b   1.000
_cell.length_c   1.000
_cell.angle_alpha   90.00
_cell.angle_beta   90.00
_cell.angle_gamma   90.00
#
_symmetry.space_group_name_H-M   'P 1'
#
loop_
_entity.id
_entity.type
_entity.pdbx_description
1 polymer ?
#
loop_
_entity_poly.entity_id
_entity_poly.type
_entity_poly.pdbx_seq_one_letter_code
_entity_poly.pdbx_strand_id
1 'polypeptide(L)'
;MAHSTQLNDSEINAQAARHEETADNVNNELDNLKREVEATLAASGSAATRALSSVTNDWVEAVRKTVLDNMRAMAASMRKEAGAQVDADSDNTQSILNVPMDTADFLR
;
A
#
# COMPACT_ATOMS: atom_id res chain seq x y z
N MET A 1 0.90 -30.83 3.73
CA MET A 1 0.39 -29.96 4.81
C MET A 1 -0.45 -28.89 4.14
N ALA A 2 -1.76 -28.87 4.37
CA ALA A 2 -2.66 -27.88 3.77
C ALA A 2 -2.41 -26.51 4.43
N HIS A 3 -2.11 -25.49 3.63
CA HIS A 3 -2.06 -24.09 4.09
C HIS A 3 -3.46 -23.72 4.61
N SER A 4 -3.59 -23.53 5.93
CA SER A 4 -4.88 -23.31 6.57
C SER A 4 -5.32 -21.84 6.60
N THR A 5 -4.61 -20.91 5.96
CA THR A 5 -5.12 -19.55 5.72
C THR A 5 -4.76 -19.06 4.31
N GLN A 6 -5.66 -18.29 3.70
CA GLN A 6 -5.98 -18.28 2.26
C GLN A 6 -5.24 -17.26 1.38
N LEU A 7 -4.14 -16.64 1.83
CA LEU A 7 -3.40 -15.67 1.00
C LEU A 7 -1.90 -15.98 1.00
N ASN A 8 -1.30 -15.92 -0.19
CA ASN A 8 0.12 -16.14 -0.40
C ASN A 8 0.90 -14.86 -0.06
N ASP A 9 1.77 -14.91 0.95
CA ASP A 9 2.59 -13.78 1.40
C ASP A 9 3.36 -13.10 0.25
N SER A 10 3.80 -13.88 -0.74
CA SER A 10 4.49 -13.33 -1.91
C SER A 10 3.58 -12.45 -2.76
N GLU A 11 2.29 -12.78 -2.85
CA GLU A 11 1.28 -12.00 -3.58
C GLU A 11 0.92 -10.73 -2.81
N ILE A 12 0.77 -10.81 -1.48
CA ILE A 12 0.51 -9.63 -0.63
C ILE A 12 1.68 -8.65 -0.71
N ASN A 13 2.92 -9.16 -0.59
CA ASN A 13 4.12 -8.32 -0.70
C ASN A 13 4.28 -7.71 -2.09
N ALA A 14 3.99 -8.48 -3.16
CA ALA A 14 4.00 -7.96 -4.52
C ALA A 14 2.96 -6.85 -4.71
N GLN A 15 1.76 -7.00 -4.14
CA GLN A 15 0.72 -5.97 -4.22
C GLN A 15 1.11 -4.72 -3.43
N ALA A 16 1.67 -4.86 -2.22
CA ALA A 16 2.18 -3.73 -1.44
C ALA A 16 3.28 -2.96 -2.19
N ALA A 17 4.21 -3.68 -2.84
CA ALA A 17 5.25 -3.06 -3.67
C ALA A 17 4.66 -2.29 -4.87
N ARG A 18 3.62 -2.83 -5.54
CA ARG A 18 2.92 -2.11 -6.62
C ARG A 18 2.27 -0.81 -6.14
N HIS A 19 1.73 -0.78 -4.92
CA HIS A 19 1.18 0.45 -4.37
C HIS A 19 2.25 1.50 -4.10
N GLU A 20 3.43 1.10 -3.63
CA GLU A 20 4.58 2.00 -3.45
C GLU A 20 5.10 2.53 -4.78
N GLU A 21 5.32 1.64 -5.76
CA GLU A 21 5.75 2.01 -7.11
C GLU A 21 4.76 2.97 -7.77
N THR A 22 3.47 2.69 -7.66
CA THR A 22 2.42 3.56 -8.20
C THR A 22 2.41 4.92 -7.49
N ALA A 23 2.64 4.96 -6.17
CA ALA A 23 2.73 6.21 -5.43
C ALA A 23 3.94 7.05 -5.89
N ASP A 24 5.09 6.42 -6.11
CA ASP A 24 6.28 7.11 -6.62
C ASP A 24 6.07 7.63 -8.06
N ASN A 25 5.44 6.84 -8.91
CA ASN A 25 5.07 7.26 -10.27
C ASN A 25 4.13 8.47 -10.24
N VAL A 26 3.08 8.44 -9.43
CA VAL A 26 2.17 9.59 -9.27
C VAL A 26 2.94 10.81 -8.76
N ASN A 27 3.84 10.64 -7.79
CA ASN A 27 4.64 11.76 -7.29
C ASN A 27 5.49 12.41 -8.39
N ASN A 28 6.10 11.61 -9.27
CA ASN A 28 6.88 12.10 -10.41
C ASN A 28 6.01 12.85 -11.41
N GLU A 29 4.80 12.35 -11.70
CA GLU A 29 3.84 13.05 -12.58
C GLU A 29 3.38 14.39 -11.98
N LEU A 30 3.20 14.46 -10.66
CA LEU A 30 2.89 15.73 -9.97
C LEU A 30 4.04 16.75 -10.08
N ASP A 31 5.28 16.29 -9.94
CA ASP A 31 6.46 17.15 -10.13
C ASP A 31 6.57 17.66 -11.57
N ASN A 32 6.29 16.80 -12.55
CA ASN A 32 6.24 17.19 -13.96
C ASN A 32 5.15 18.23 -14.24
N LEU A 33 3.93 18.01 -13.73
CA LEU A 33 2.83 18.96 -13.89
C LEU A 33 3.19 20.34 -13.33
N LYS A 34 3.78 20.37 -12.12
CA LYS A 34 4.21 21.61 -11.50
C LYS A 34 5.22 22.35 -12.38
N ARG A 35 6.19 21.63 -12.93
CA ARG A 35 7.21 22.20 -13.83
C ARG A 35 6.58 22.77 -15.11
N GLU A 36 5.60 22.09 -15.70
CA GLU A 36 4.91 22.57 -16.91
C GLU A 36 4.09 23.84 -16.65
N VAL A 37 3.41 23.91 -15.50
CA VAL A 37 2.64 25.09 -15.11
C VAL A 37 3.56 26.27 -14.80
N GLU A 38 4.69 26.04 -14.14
CA GLU A 38 5.72 27.07 -13.92
C GLU A 38 6.33 27.57 -15.24
N ALA A 39 6.61 26.67 -16.18
CA ALA A 39 7.07 27.05 -17.52
C ALA A 39 6.04 27.90 -18.27
N THR A 40 4.75 27.56 -18.14
CA THR A 40 3.63 28.32 -18.72
C THR A 40 3.52 29.71 -18.09
N LEU A 41 3.71 29.81 -16.77
CA LEU A 41 3.72 31.09 -16.04
C LEU A 41 4.90 31.98 -16.48
N ALA A 42 6.08 31.40 -16.67
CA ALA A 42 7.25 32.11 -17.17
C ALA A 42 7.01 32.65 -18.59
N ALA A 43 6.29 31.91 -19.44
CA ALA A 43 5.93 32.34 -20.79
C ALA A 43 4.79 33.38 -20.83
N SER A 44 3.85 33.32 -19.89
CA SER A 44 2.69 34.21 -19.83
C SER A 44 2.31 34.56 -18.39
N GLY A 45 2.73 35.74 -17.93
CA GLY A 45 2.46 36.26 -16.58
C GLY A 45 1.02 36.76 -16.34
N SER A 46 0.05 36.33 -17.14
CA SER A 46 -1.35 36.77 -17.02
C SER A 46 -1.93 36.45 -15.63
N ALA A 47 -2.99 37.17 -15.23
CA ALA A 47 -3.70 36.85 -13.98
C ALA A 47 -4.24 35.41 -13.98
N ALA A 48 -4.69 34.92 -15.15
CA ALA A 48 -5.15 33.55 -15.32
C ALA A 48 -4.03 32.52 -15.10
N THR A 49 -2.84 32.77 -15.64
CA THR A 49 -1.70 31.84 -15.48
C THR A 49 -1.17 31.82 -14.05
N ARG A 50 -1.21 32.96 -13.34
CA ARG A 50 -0.90 33.01 -11.90
C ARG A 50 -1.92 32.24 -11.07
N ALA A 51 -3.21 32.39 -11.38
CA ALA A 51 -4.25 31.61 -10.74
C ALA A 51 -4.08 30.10 -10.99
N LEU A 52 -3.74 29.70 -12.22
CA LEU A 52 -3.44 28.31 -12.57
C LEU A 52 -2.27 27.75 -11.74
N SER A 53 -1.19 28.52 -11.58
CA SER A 53 -0.05 28.12 -10.76
C SER A 53 -0.43 27.92 -9.29
N SER A 54 -1.23 28.82 -8.71
CA SER A 54 -1.73 28.67 -7.33
C SER A 54 -2.58 27.42 -7.17
N VAL A 55 -3.58 27.24 -8.04
CA VAL A 55 -4.49 26.08 -7.98
C VAL A 55 -3.73 24.77 -8.19
N THR A 56 -2.73 24.76 -9.07
CA THR A 56 -1.91 23.57 -9.31
C THR A 56 -1.09 23.23 -8.07
N ASN A 57 -0.49 24.21 -7.38
CA ASN A 57 0.24 23.96 -6.15
C ASN A 57 -0.67 23.36 -5.07
N ASP A 58 -1.84 23.98 -4.82
CA ASP A 58 -2.80 23.50 -3.82
C ASP A 58 -3.29 22.08 -4.15
N TRP A 59 -3.55 21.80 -5.43
CA TRP A 59 -3.96 20.48 -5.89
C TRP A 59 -2.85 19.43 -5.72
N VAL A 60 -1.61 19.75 -6.12
CA VAL A 60 -0.46 18.85 -5.94
C VAL A 60 -0.27 18.51 -4.47
N GLU A 61 -0.34 19.49 -3.58
CA GLU A 61 -0.22 19.27 -2.14
C GLU A 61 -1.37 18.39 -1.60
N ALA A 62 -2.60 18.66 -2.04
CA ALA A 62 -3.76 17.85 -1.67
C ALA A 62 -3.62 16.39 -2.12
N VAL A 63 -3.16 16.14 -3.35
CA VAL A 63 -2.95 14.78 -3.88
C VAL A 63 -1.84 14.07 -3.11
N ARG A 64 -0.73 14.74 -2.80
CA ARG A 64 0.35 14.15 -1.99
C ARG A 64 -0.17 13.70 -0.62
N LYS A 65 -0.88 14.60 0.07
CA LYS A 65 -1.39 14.34 1.42
C LYS A 65 -2.51 13.29 1.46
N THR A 66 -3.28 13.15 0.39
CA THR A 66 -4.43 12.24 0.39
C THR A 66 -4.10 10.94 -0.30
N VAL A 67 -3.74 10.99 -1.58
CA VAL A 67 -3.57 9.79 -2.40
C VAL A 67 -2.30 9.05 -2.01
N LEU A 68 -1.15 9.73 -1.95
CA LEU A 68 0.12 9.06 -1.68
C LEU A 68 0.18 8.52 -0.25
N ASP A 69 -0.27 9.30 0.73
CA ASP A 69 -0.32 8.86 2.12
C ASP A 69 -1.27 7.66 2.30
N ASN A 70 -2.44 7.65 1.63
CA ASN A 70 -3.33 6.49 1.67
C ASN A 70 -2.72 5.26 0.99
N MET A 71 -2.03 5.41 -0.14
CA MET A 71 -1.38 4.29 -0.82
C MET A 71 -0.27 3.68 0.03
N ARG A 72 0.53 4.51 0.69
CA ARG A 72 1.56 4.08 1.64
C ARG A 72 0.95 3.42 2.87
N ALA A 73 -0.13 3.98 3.43
CA ALA A 73 -0.84 3.40 4.56
C ALA A 73 -1.46 2.03 4.22
N MET A 74 -2.00 1.87 3.01
CA MET A 74 -2.50 0.58 2.52
C MET A 74 -1.37 -0.43 2.37
N ALA A 75 -0.24 -0.06 1.77
CA ALA A 75 0.93 -0.95 1.65
C ALA A 75 1.45 -1.39 3.03
N ALA A 76 1.52 -0.48 4.00
CA ALA A 76 1.90 -0.80 5.37
C ALA A 76 0.89 -1.73 6.05
N SER A 77 -0.41 -1.49 5.87
CA SER A 77 -1.47 -2.32 6.44
C SER A 77 -1.47 -3.74 5.85
N MET A 78 -1.24 -3.87 4.53
CA MET A 78 -1.09 -5.16 3.86
C MET A 78 0.07 -5.98 4.43
N ARG A 79 1.23 -5.36 4.64
CA ARG A 79 2.38 -6.05 5.25
C ARG A 79 2.14 -6.44 6.70
N LYS A 80 1.45 -5.59 7.46
CA LYS A 80 1.08 -5.88 8.84
C LYS A 80 0.15 -7.09 8.92
N GLU A 81 -0.86 -7.14 8.05
CA GLU A 81 -1.81 -8.25 8.01
C GLU A 81 -1.13 -9.56 7.61
N ALA A 82 -0.22 -9.53 6.62
CA ALA A 82 0.57 -10.70 6.25
C ALA A 82 1.38 -11.24 7.46
N GLY A 83 2.04 -10.36 8.23
CA GLY A 83 2.76 -10.76 9.44
C GLY A 83 1.85 -11.40 10.49
N ALA A 84 0.67 -10.80 10.74
CA ALA A 84 -0.30 -11.34 11.69
C ALA A 84 -0.83 -12.73 11.29
N GLN A 85 -0.97 -12.98 9.98
CA GLN A 85 -1.40 -14.28 9.45
C GLN A 85 -0.34 -15.36 9.70
N VAL A 86 0.95 -15.05 9.51
CA VAL A 86 2.07 -15.98 9.79
C VAL A 86 2.11 -16.36 11.27
N ASP A 87 1.96 -15.38 12.16
CA ASP A 87 1.96 -15.62 13.61
C ASP A 87 0.77 -16.52 14.01
N ALA A 88 -0.43 -16.23 13.50
CA ALA A 88 -1.62 -17.03 13.75
C ALA A 88 -1.50 -18.47 13.22
N ASP A 89 -0.87 -18.67 12.05
CA ASP A 89 -0.62 -20.00 11.48
C ASP A 89 0.40 -20.79 12.32
N SER A 90 1.43 -20.14 12.85
CA SER A 90 2.40 -20.76 13.77
C SER A 90 1.72 -21.21 15.06
N ASP A 91 0.93 -20.34 15.68
CA ASP A 91 0.20 -20.63 16.92
C ASP A 91 -0.82 -21.77 16.73
N ASN A 92 -1.54 -21.76 15.60
CA ASN A 92 -2.45 -22.85 15.23
C ASN A 92 -1.70 -24.16 14.99
N THR A 93 -0.55 -24.13 14.32
CA THR A 93 0.27 -25.32 14.09
C THR A 93 0.77 -25.92 15.40
N GLN A 94 1.28 -25.09 16.32
CA GLN A 94 1.67 -25.55 17.66
C GLN A 94 0.48 -26.11 18.44
N SER A 95 -0.68 -25.46 18.36
CA SER A 95 -1.90 -25.93 19.01
C SER A 95 -2.33 -27.29 18.47
N ILE A 96 -2.30 -27.51 17.15
CA ILE A 96 -2.60 -28.80 16.51
C ILE A 96 -1.60 -29.88 16.95
N LEU A 97 -0.31 -29.58 16.95
CA LEU A 97 0.74 -30.51 17.37
C LEU A 97 0.64 -30.89 18.86
N ASN A 98 0.10 -29.99 19.68
CA ASN A 98 -0.08 -30.18 21.11
C ASN A 98 -1.45 -30.77 21.47
N VAL A 99 -2.35 -31.04 20.52
CA VAL A 99 -3.57 -31.81 20.79
C VAL A 99 -3.14 -33.24 21.17
N PRO A 100 -3.48 -33.73 22.37
CA PRO A 100 -3.19 -35.11 22.73
C PRO A 100 -3.95 -36.02 21.77
N MET A 101 -3.23 -36.72 20.89
CA MET A 101 -3.81 -37.85 20.16
C MET A 101 -4.07 -38.97 21.17
N ASP A 102 -5.26 -38.98 21.76
CA ASP A 102 -5.69 -40.10 22.59
C ASP A 102 -5.95 -41.29 21.66
N THR A 103 -4.93 -42.14 21.51
CA THR A 103 -4.99 -43.35 20.67
C THR A 103 -5.96 -44.39 21.24
N ALA A 104 -6.48 -44.18 22.45
CA ALA A 104 -7.48 -45.06 23.08
C ALA A 104 -8.89 -44.93 22.48
N ASP A 105 -9.25 -43.79 21.90
CA ASP A 105 -10.57 -43.57 21.26
C ASP A 105 -10.59 -43.88 19.76
N PHE A 106 -9.42 -44.04 19.11
CA PHE A 106 -9.35 -44.34 17.67
C PHE A 106 -9.58 -45.82 17.33
N LEU A 107 -9.42 -46.73 18.30
CA LEU A 107 -9.50 -48.18 18.11
C LEU A 107 -10.71 -48.84 18.79
N ARG A 108 -11.73 -48.06 19.20
CA ARG A 108 -12.99 -48.58 19.74
C ARG A 108 -14.12 -48.55 18.71
#